data_AF-A0A382JBG0-F1
#
_entry.id   AF-A0A382JBG0-F1
#
_cell.length_a   1.000
_cell.length_b   1.000
_cell.length_c   1.000
_cell.angle_alpha   90.00
_cell.angle_beta   90.00
_cell.angle_gamma   90.00
#
_symmetry.space_group_name_H-M   'P 1'
#
loop_
_entity.id
_entity.type
_entity.pdbx_description
1 polymer ?
#
loop_
_entity_poly.entity_id
_entity_poly.type
_entity_poly.pdbx_seq_one_letter_code
_entity_poly.pdbx_strand_id
1 'polypeptide(L)' 'MSRANKRTIFLIGMMGSGKTTIGKILAEHLGWKFDDSDH' A
#
# COMPACT_ATOMS: atom_id res chain seq x y z
N MET A 1 5.03 27.34 2.80
CA MET A 1 4.92 26.02 2.13
C MET A 1 4.09 25.11 3.02
N SER A 2 2.86 24.77 2.64
CA SER A 2 2.06 23.79 3.38
C SER A 2 2.66 22.40 3.16
N ARG A 3 3.02 21.69 4.22
CA ARG A 3 3.34 20.27 4.14
C ARG A 3 2.05 19.55 3.74
N ALA A 4 1.99 18.99 2.53
CA ALA A 4 0.94 18.04 2.19
C ALA A 4 1.05 16.84 3.15
N ASN A 5 -0.03 16.54 3.87
CA ASN A 5 -0.10 15.34 4.72
C ASN A 5 -0.11 14.10 3.81
N LYS A 6 1.06 13.50 3.62
CA LYS A 6 1.18 12.22 2.90
C LYS A 6 0.61 11.11 3.78
N ARG A 7 -0.42 10.42 3.30
CA ARG A 7 -1.00 9.23 3.95
C ARG A 7 -0.37 7.98 3.36
N THR A 8 -0.11 6.99 4.21
CA THR A 8 0.48 5.69 3.84
C THR A 8 -0.27 4.58 4.56
N ILE A 9 -0.49 3.46 3.87
CA ILE A 9 -1.13 2.26 4.43
C ILE A 9 -0.10 1.14 4.37
N PHE A 10 0.11 0.45 5.48
CA PHE A 10 0.97 -0.73 5.58
C PHE A 10 0.11 -1.98 5.76
N LEU A 11 0.37 -3.01 4.95
CA LEU A 11 -0.29 -4.31 5.07
C LEU A 11 0.67 -5.28 5.77
N ILE A 12 0.32 -5.70 6.98
CA ILE A 12 1.13 -6.62 7.80
C ILE A 12 0.44 -7.99 7.92
N GLY A 13 1.23 -9.06 8.02
CA GLY A 13 0.72 -10.42 8.16
C GLY A 13 1.64 -11.49 7.54
N MET A 14 1.31 -12.76 7.77
CA MET A 14 2.10 -13.93 7.32
C MET A 14 2.32 -13.96 5.81
N MET A 15 3.41 -14.61 5.35
CA MET A 15 3.61 -14.90 3.92
C MET A 15 2.42 -15.71 3.38
N GLY A 16 1.98 -15.42 2.15
CA GLY A 16 0.84 -16.10 1.53
C GLY A 16 -0.55 -15.62 1.98
N SER A 17 -0.67 -14.70 2.93
CA SER A 17 -1.97 -14.18 3.41
C SER A 17 -2.66 -13.20 2.44
N GLY A 18 -2.16 -13.04 1.21
CA GLY A 18 -2.79 -12.20 0.18
C GLY A 18 -2.51 -10.69 0.25
N LYS A 19 -1.54 -10.24 1.07
CA LYS A 19 -1.22 -8.80 1.26
C LYS A 19 -0.89 -8.09 -0.05
N THR A 20 -0.04 -8.68 -0.89
CA THR A 20 0.32 -8.12 -2.20
C THR A 20 -0.90 -8.00 -3.11
N THR A 21 -1.80 -8.98 -3.09
CA THR A 21 -3.03 -8.97 -3.88
C THR A 21 -3.96 -7.83 -3.45
N ILE A 22 -4.27 -7.74 -2.15
CA ILE A 22 -5.14 -6.68 -1.63
C ILE A 22 -4.49 -5.31 -1.76
N GLY A 23 -3.18 -5.20 -1.56
CA GLY A 23 -2.44 -3.93 -1.70
C GLY A 23 -2.51 -3.35 -3.10
N LYS A 24 -2.37 -4.20 -4.14
CA LYS A 24 -2.52 -3.77 -5.54
C LYS A 24 -3.95 -3.27 -5.83
N ILE A 25 -4.96 -4.03 -5.42
CA ILE A 25 -6.37 -3.66 -5.61
C ILE A 25 -6.69 -2.36 -4.87
N LEU A 26 -6.22 -2.22 -3.63
CA LEU A 26 -6.45 -1.03 -2.81
C LEU A 26 -5.76 0.21 -3.40
N ALA A 27 -4.53 0.06 -3.87
CA ALA A 27 -3.79 1.14 -4.53
C ALA A 27 -4.53 1.62 -5.79
N GLU A 28 -5.03 0.70 -6.62
CA GLU A 28 -5.85 1.02 -7.79
C GLU A 28 -7.12 1.79 -7.40
N HIS A 29 -7.87 1.31 -6.40
CA HIS A 29 -9.10 1.96 -5.93
C HIS A 29 -8.86 3.36 -5.35
N LEU A 30 -7.71 3.58 -4.71
CA LEU A 30 -7.34 4.87 -4.12
C LEU A 30 -6.65 5.81 -5.12
N GLY A 31 -6.29 5.33 -6.32
CA GLY A 31 -5.40 6.06 -7.23
C GLY A 31 -4.01 6.28 -6.64
N TRP A 32 -3.56 5.39 -5.76
CA TRP A 32 -2.26 5.46 -5.07
C TRP A 32 -1.24 4.55 -5.75
N LYS A 33 0.04 4.76 -5.45
CA LYS A 33 1.09 3.82 -5.84
C LYS A 33 1.13 2.66 -4.85
N PHE A 34 1.20 1.44 -5.38
CA PHE A 34 1.57 0.26 -4.61
C PHE A 34 3.10 0.16 -4.55
N ASP A 35 3.64 -0.05 -3.35
CA ASP A 35 5.07 -0.24 -3.09
C ASP A 35 5.20 -1.52 -2.26
N ASP A 36 6.08 -2.43 -2.67
CA ASP A 36 6.32 -3.71 -1.99
C ASP A 36 7.64 -3.59 -1.23
N SER A 37 7.61 -3.74 0.09
CA SER A 37 8.78 -3.50 0.95
C SER A 37 9.90 -4.53 0.78
N ASP A 38 9.61 -5.63 0.10
CA ASP A 38 10.54 -6.72 -0.12
C ASP A 38 11.49 -6.47 -1.32
N HIS A 39 11.35 -5.34 -2.04
CA HIS A 39 12.21 -4.94 -3.17
C HIS A 39 12.98 -3.63 -2.94
#